data_AF-A0A7X3MHH6-F1
#
_entry.id   AF-A0A7X3MHH6-F1
#
_cell.length_a   1.000
_cell.length_b   1.000
_cell.length_c   1.000
_cell.angle_alpha   90.00
_cell.angle_beta   90.00
_cell.angle_gamma   90.00
#
_symmetry.space_group_name_H-M   'P 1'
#
loop_
_entity.id
_entity.type
_entity.pdbx_description
1 polymer ?
#
loop_
_entity_poly.entity_id
_entity_poly.type
_entity_poly.pdbx_seq_one_letter_code
_entity_poly.pdbx_strand_id
1 'polypeptide(L)'
;MKEAEEVKMIDKGYGKIVKDYSFEVFWKDILTASVSVEGHQVKVVRHVEHPLRQLFASENMTRYQLNKILEMRCWDRGREDINEILAYLGLREYNPYEIVKKTHGVSWNDYIWFRFPGENLKSKDVLVR
;
A
#
# COMPACT_ATOMS: atom_id res chain seq x y z
N MET A 1 -19.06 -9.62 -37.39
CA MET A 1 -18.51 -8.37 -36.79
C MET A 1 -18.09 -8.56 -35.34
N LYS A 2 -18.84 -9.28 -34.49
CA LYS A 2 -18.39 -9.63 -33.12
C LYS A 2 -17.18 -10.58 -33.07
N GLU A 3 -17.08 -11.54 -33.99
CA GLU A 3 -15.95 -12.48 -34.09
C GLU A 3 -14.60 -11.82 -34.42
N ALA A 4 -14.58 -10.69 -35.13
CA ALA A 4 -13.32 -10.05 -35.54
C ALA A 4 -12.69 -9.19 -34.42
N GLU A 5 -13.49 -8.72 -33.45
CA GLU A 5 -13.01 -7.99 -32.27
C GLU A 5 -12.54 -8.95 -31.17
N GLU A 6 -13.12 -10.14 -31.09
CA GLU A 6 -12.76 -11.19 -30.15
C GLU A 6 -11.56 -12.02 -30.63
N VAL A 7 -11.37 -12.22 -31.95
CA VAL A 7 -10.19 -12.94 -32.47
C VAL A 7 -8.90 -12.08 -32.45
N LYS A 8 -9.03 -10.75 -32.27
CA LYS A 8 -7.91 -9.84 -31.93
C LYS A 8 -7.64 -9.71 -30.42
N MET A 9 -8.22 -10.59 -29.61
CA MET A 9 -7.71 -10.90 -28.27
C MET A 9 -6.21 -11.31 -28.34
N ILE A 10 -5.72 -11.88 -27.26
CA ILE A 10 -4.82 -13.05 -27.29
C ILE A 10 -3.35 -12.86 -27.73
N ASP A 11 -3.00 -11.91 -28.60
CA ASP A 11 -1.68 -11.93 -29.25
C ASP A 11 -0.56 -11.14 -28.53
N LYS A 12 -0.83 -10.40 -27.43
CA LYS A 12 0.23 -9.71 -26.66
C LYS A 12 0.14 -9.75 -25.13
N GLY A 13 -0.42 -10.83 -24.57
CA GLY A 13 -0.25 -11.19 -23.17
C GLY A 13 -1.39 -10.76 -22.27
N TYR A 14 -2.02 -11.75 -21.62
CA TYR A 14 -3.01 -11.61 -20.57
C TYR A 14 -2.44 -10.82 -19.37
N GLY A 15 -2.49 -9.49 -19.43
CA GLY A 15 -2.28 -8.65 -18.26
C GLY A 15 -3.51 -8.73 -17.37
N LYS A 16 -3.42 -9.37 -16.19
CA LYS A 16 -4.40 -9.16 -15.12
C LYS A 16 -4.66 -7.66 -15.01
N ILE A 17 -5.93 -7.24 -15.02
CA ILE A 17 -6.30 -5.84 -14.75
C ILE A 17 -5.67 -5.49 -13.39
N VAL A 18 -4.66 -4.62 -13.43
CA VAL A 18 -3.98 -4.19 -12.22
C VAL A 18 -4.89 -3.18 -11.56
N LYS A 19 -5.46 -3.55 -10.41
CA LYS A 19 -6.43 -2.69 -9.73
C LYS A 19 -5.76 -1.40 -9.22
N ASP A 20 -6.42 -0.29 -9.49
CA ASP A 20 -6.08 1.03 -8.99
C ASP A 20 -6.51 1.18 -7.53
N TYR A 21 -5.75 1.96 -6.77
CA TYR A 21 -6.06 2.26 -5.38
C TYR A 21 -5.39 3.55 -4.92
N SER A 22 -5.83 4.04 -3.76
CA SER A 22 -5.26 5.20 -3.11
C SER A 22 -5.27 5.01 -1.59
N PHE A 23 -4.44 5.78 -0.92
CA PHE A 23 -4.41 5.91 0.53
C PHE A 23 -3.70 7.20 0.93
N GLU A 24 -3.84 7.56 2.20
CA GLU A 24 -3.18 8.69 2.82
C GLU A 24 -2.17 8.20 3.86
N VAL A 25 -1.10 8.96 4.06
CA VAL A 25 -0.06 8.66 5.05
C VAL A 25 -0.01 9.78 6.06
N PHE A 26 0.00 9.39 7.32
CA PHE A 26 -0.05 10.28 8.46
C PHE A 26 1.15 10.09 9.37
N TRP A 27 1.59 11.18 9.99
CA TRP A 27 2.41 11.17 11.20
C TRP A 27 1.55 11.69 12.35
N LYS A 28 1.21 10.82 13.32
CA LYS A 28 0.14 11.13 14.29
C LYS A 28 -1.11 11.62 13.54
N ASP A 29 -1.64 12.80 13.83
CA ASP A 29 -2.81 13.36 13.12
C ASP A 29 -2.44 14.33 11.98
N ILE A 30 -1.17 14.38 11.57
CA ILE A 30 -0.68 15.24 10.50
C ILE A 30 -0.64 14.44 9.20
N LEU A 31 -1.38 14.88 8.17
CA LEU A 31 -1.29 14.32 6.82
C LEU A 31 0.07 14.67 6.22
N THR A 32 0.88 13.66 5.87
CA THR A 32 2.23 13.86 5.32
C THR A 32 2.31 13.55 3.84
N ALA A 33 1.48 12.62 3.34
CA ALA A 33 1.39 12.35 1.90
C ALA A 33 0.03 11.77 1.50
N SER A 34 -0.36 12.02 0.24
CA SER A 34 -1.48 11.34 -0.43
C SER A 34 -0.94 10.53 -1.60
N VAL A 35 -1.32 9.26 -1.73
CA VAL A 35 -0.81 8.35 -2.75
C VAL A 35 -1.94 7.87 -3.65
N SER A 36 -1.75 7.99 -4.96
CA SER A 36 -2.62 7.37 -5.97
C SER A 36 -1.82 6.40 -6.84
N VAL A 37 -2.44 5.26 -7.14
CA VAL A 37 -1.84 4.21 -7.96
C VAL A 37 -2.79 3.90 -9.11
N GLU A 38 -2.32 4.17 -10.32
CA GLU A 38 -3.07 4.07 -11.57
C GLU A 38 -2.27 3.24 -12.58
N GLY A 39 -2.80 2.08 -12.97
CA GLY A 39 -2.09 1.13 -13.81
C GLY A 39 -0.75 0.70 -13.20
N HIS A 40 0.36 1.10 -13.81
CA HIS A 40 1.74 0.84 -13.35
C HIS A 40 2.41 2.01 -12.63
N GLN A 41 1.77 3.19 -12.64
CA GLN A 41 2.33 4.42 -12.10
C GLN A 41 1.81 4.69 -10.69
N VAL A 42 2.70 5.19 -9.84
CA VAL A 42 2.38 5.66 -8.50
C VAL A 42 2.73 7.14 -8.44
N LYS A 43 1.75 7.95 -8.05
CA LYS A 43 1.93 9.38 -7.78
C LYS A 43 1.77 9.64 -6.30
N VAL A 44 2.68 10.41 -5.73
CA VAL A 44 2.70 10.82 -4.33
C VAL A 44 2.67 12.34 -4.28
N VAL A 45 1.66 12.89 -3.61
CA VAL A 45 1.63 14.30 -3.23
C VAL A 45 2.15 14.40 -1.81
N ARG A 46 3.31 15.03 -1.61
CA ARG A 46 3.92 15.25 -0.29
C ARG A 46 3.41 16.56 0.29
N HIS A 47 2.93 16.51 1.52
CA HIS A 47 2.41 17.67 2.27
C HIS A 47 3.38 18.16 3.34
N VAL A 48 4.38 17.34 3.68
CA VAL A 48 5.42 17.64 4.66
C VAL A 48 6.77 17.20 4.10
N GLU A 49 7.76 18.09 4.16
CA GLU A 49 9.14 17.79 3.84
C GLU A 49 9.98 17.82 5.12
N HIS A 50 10.19 16.64 5.71
CA HIS A 50 10.92 16.47 6.96
C HIS A 50 11.48 15.04 7.06
N PRO A 51 12.79 14.84 7.29
CA PRO A 51 13.44 13.53 7.22
C PRO A 51 12.78 12.43 8.06
N LEU A 52 12.31 12.77 9.27
CA LEU A 52 11.64 11.81 10.16
C LEU A 52 10.14 11.65 9.92
N ARG A 53 9.45 12.65 9.37
CA ARG A 53 7.97 12.65 9.28
C ARG A 53 7.46 12.22 7.91
N GLN A 54 8.32 12.28 6.89
CA GLN A 54 7.99 11.84 5.55
C GLN A 54 8.38 10.37 5.35
N LEU A 55 7.51 9.60 4.70
CA LEU A 55 7.83 8.24 4.29
C LEU A 55 8.45 8.19 2.88
N PHE A 56 7.98 9.05 1.98
CA PHE A 56 8.33 9.03 0.57
C PHE A 56 9.39 10.08 0.24
N ALA A 57 10.42 9.67 -0.48
CA ALA A 57 11.49 10.55 -0.97
C ALA A 57 11.27 11.03 -2.43
N SER A 58 10.30 10.46 -3.16
CA SER A 58 9.97 10.80 -4.54
C SER A 58 8.47 10.93 -4.72
N GLU A 59 8.06 11.81 -5.63
CA GLU A 59 6.66 12.04 -6.01
C GLU A 59 6.16 11.08 -7.09
N ASN A 60 7.08 10.43 -7.80
CA ASN A 60 6.75 9.45 -8.83
C ASN A 60 7.55 8.17 -8.57
N MET A 61 6.88 7.02 -8.66
CA MET A 61 7.54 5.72 -8.56
C MET A 61 6.76 4.62 -9.27
N THR A 62 7.40 3.48 -9.42
CA THR A 62 6.76 2.25 -9.89
C THR A 62 5.99 1.57 -8.75
N ARG A 63 5.02 0.72 -9.10
CA ARG A 63 4.35 -0.14 -8.11
C ARG A 63 5.30 -1.08 -7.38
N TYR A 64 6.39 -1.51 -8.02
CA TYR A 64 7.43 -2.32 -7.37
C TYR A 64 8.12 -1.54 -6.24
N GLN A 65 8.53 -0.30 -6.50
CA GLN A 65 9.13 0.57 -5.48
C GLN A 65 8.16 0.86 -4.35
N LEU A 66 6.89 1.16 -4.67
CA LEU A 66 5.87 1.32 -3.64
C LEU A 66 5.70 0.06 -2.79
N ASN A 67 5.65 -1.12 -3.42
CA ASN A 67 5.50 -2.38 -2.71
C ASN A 67 6.68 -2.64 -1.75
N LYS A 68 7.91 -2.27 -2.16
CA LYS A 68 9.07 -2.32 -1.26
C LYS A 68 8.95 -1.38 -0.07
N ILE A 69 8.38 -0.19 -0.25
CA ILE A 69 8.12 0.74 0.85
C ILE A 69 7.06 0.18 1.82
N LEU A 70 5.99 -0.40 1.30
CA LEU A 70 4.95 -1.04 2.11
C LEU A 70 5.48 -2.28 2.85
N GLU A 71 6.36 -3.05 2.22
CA GLU A 71 7.02 -4.23 2.82
C GLU A 71 7.85 -3.85 4.07
N MET A 72 8.46 -2.66 4.10
CA MET A 72 9.14 -2.15 5.31
C MET A 72 8.19 -1.91 6.51
N ARG A 73 6.87 -1.91 6.27
CA ARG A 73 5.83 -1.75 7.30
C ARG A 73 5.19 -3.08 7.71
N CYS A 74 5.68 -4.18 7.15
CA CYS A 74 5.20 -5.53 7.42
C CYS A 74 6.22 -6.28 8.29
N TRP A 75 5.79 -7.40 8.86
CA TRP A 75 6.73 -8.35 9.48
C TRP A 75 7.62 -9.00 8.43
N ASP A 76 8.79 -9.50 8.85
CA ASP A 76 9.69 -10.23 7.97
C ASP A 76 8.97 -11.41 7.29
N ARG A 77 9.18 -11.58 5.98
CA ARG A 77 8.56 -12.64 5.18
C ARG A 77 9.01 -14.04 5.61
N GLY A 78 10.24 -14.17 6.09
CA GLY A 78 10.83 -15.41 6.58
C GLY A 78 10.57 -15.68 8.07
N ARG A 79 9.75 -14.87 8.74
CA ARG A 79 9.34 -15.09 10.13
C ARG A 79 8.63 -16.45 10.26
N GLU A 80 9.00 -17.25 11.27
CA GLU A 80 8.52 -18.64 11.41
C GLU A 80 6.98 -18.75 11.49
N ASP A 81 6.33 -17.84 12.22
CA ASP A 81 4.88 -17.77 12.43
C ASP A 81 4.16 -16.89 11.39
N ILE A 82 4.80 -16.56 10.24
CA ILE A 82 4.20 -15.66 9.25
C ILE A 82 2.84 -16.17 8.72
N ASN A 83 2.70 -17.48 8.53
CA ASN A 83 1.45 -18.06 8.04
C ASN A 83 0.31 -17.91 9.05
N GLU A 84 0.60 -17.99 10.34
CA GLU A 84 -0.39 -17.80 11.42
C GLU A 84 -0.84 -16.35 11.48
N ILE A 85 0.10 -15.40 11.35
CA ILE A 85 -0.20 -13.96 11.28
C ILE A 85 -1.08 -13.67 10.06
N LEU A 86 -0.74 -14.20 8.89
CA LEU A 86 -1.54 -14.03 7.68
C LEU A 86 -2.96 -14.61 7.84
N ALA A 87 -3.07 -15.81 8.41
CA ALA A 87 -4.36 -16.44 8.69
C ALA A 87 -5.22 -15.61 9.65
N TYR A 88 -4.62 -15.06 10.71
CA TYR A 88 -5.29 -14.16 11.66
C TYR A 88 -5.80 -12.88 10.98
N LEU A 89 -5.04 -12.33 10.03
CA LEU A 89 -5.47 -11.17 9.22
C LEU A 89 -6.48 -11.52 8.12
N GLY A 90 -6.77 -12.81 7.92
CA GLY A 90 -7.62 -13.32 6.85
C GLY A 90 -6.98 -13.28 5.47
N LEU A 91 -5.65 -13.35 5.39
CA LEU A 91 -4.85 -13.29 4.17
C LEU A 91 -4.32 -14.68 3.79
N ARG A 92 -4.35 -15.01 2.50
CA ARG A 92 -3.87 -16.29 1.96
C ARG A 92 -2.41 -16.28 1.55
N GLU A 93 -1.86 -15.09 1.32
CA GLU A 93 -0.50 -14.90 0.84
C GLU A 93 0.09 -13.62 1.44
N TYR A 94 1.42 -13.56 1.48
CA TYR A 94 2.13 -12.36 1.90
C TYR A 94 2.06 -11.30 0.81
N ASN A 95 1.13 -10.37 0.98
CA ASN A 95 0.93 -9.21 0.11
C ASN A 95 1.06 -7.91 0.94
N PRO A 96 2.14 -7.13 0.78
CA PRO A 96 2.39 -5.96 1.63
C PRO A 96 1.27 -4.92 1.61
N TYR A 97 0.61 -4.71 0.47
CA TYR A 97 -0.51 -3.78 0.39
C TYR A 97 -1.71 -4.26 1.23
N GLU A 98 -2.08 -5.54 1.11
CA GLU A 98 -3.18 -6.10 1.90
C GLU A 98 -2.84 -6.16 3.40
N ILE A 99 -1.59 -6.47 3.75
CA ILE A 99 -1.12 -6.44 5.15
C ILE A 99 -1.23 -5.03 5.70
N VAL A 100 -0.65 -4.02 5.02
CA VAL A 100 -0.71 -2.61 5.46
C VAL A 100 -2.14 -2.12 5.54
N LYS A 101 -3.02 -2.58 4.65
CA LYS A 101 -4.45 -2.26 4.71
C LYS A 101 -5.14 -2.81 5.95
N LYS A 102 -4.75 -4.00 6.42
CA LYS A 102 -5.29 -4.60 7.65
C LYS A 102 -4.68 -4.00 8.93
N THR A 103 -3.43 -3.55 8.88
CA THR A 103 -2.65 -3.15 10.06
C THR A 103 -2.43 -1.64 10.17
N HIS A 104 -2.88 -0.87 9.18
CA HIS A 104 -2.55 0.54 8.99
C HIS A 104 -1.03 0.82 8.92
N GLY A 105 -0.21 -0.21 8.66
CA GLY A 105 1.24 -0.10 8.54
C GLY A 105 1.94 0.51 9.76
N VAL A 106 1.33 0.37 10.95
CA VAL A 106 1.90 0.92 12.20
C VAL A 106 3.18 0.20 12.56
N SER A 107 4.16 0.94 13.07
CA SER A 107 5.43 0.41 13.54
C SER A 107 5.73 0.92 14.94
N TRP A 108 6.50 0.15 15.71
CA TRP A 108 7.03 0.60 16.99
C TRP A 108 8.08 1.72 16.84
N ASN A 109 8.71 1.84 15.67
CA ASN A 109 9.83 2.75 15.48
C ASN A 109 9.40 4.21 15.23
N ASP A 110 8.18 4.47 14.76
CA ASP A 110 7.74 5.80 14.34
C ASP A 110 6.23 6.00 14.40
N TYR A 111 5.77 7.25 14.29
CA TYR A 111 4.34 7.56 14.35
C TYR A 111 3.64 7.51 12.98
N ILE A 112 4.22 6.81 12.00
CA ILE A 112 3.69 6.73 10.64
C ILE A 112 2.59 5.66 10.57
N TRP A 113 1.46 6.02 9.97
CA TRP A 113 0.37 5.09 9.69
C TRP A 113 -0.39 5.48 8.41
N PHE A 114 -1.19 4.55 7.91
CA PHE A 114 -1.87 4.65 6.61
C PHE A 114 -3.38 4.64 6.79
N ARG A 115 -4.08 5.56 6.11
CA ARG A 115 -5.55 5.62 6.09
C ARG A 115 -6.08 5.34 4.68
N PHE A 116 -7.07 4.48 4.58
CA PHE A 116 -7.66 4.04 3.33
C PHE A 116 -9.03 4.72 3.08
N PRO A 117 -9.47 4.80 1.81
CA PRO A 117 -10.75 5.42 1.47
C PRO A 117 -11.93 4.81 2.24
N GLY A 118 -12.78 5.68 2.80
CA GLY A 118 -13.95 5.30 3.60
C GLY A 118 -13.69 5.21 5.11
N GLU A 119 -12.44 5.36 5.55
CA GLU A 119 -12.09 5.35 6.97
C GLU A 119 -12.13 6.75 7.58
N ASN A 120 -12.59 6.84 8.83
CA ASN A 120 -12.54 8.06 9.64
C ASN A 120 -11.74 7.85 10.94
N LEU A 121 -10.63 7.12 10.82
CA LEU A 121 -9.72 6.84 11.93
C LEU A 121 -8.80 8.03 12.20
N LYS A 122 -8.33 8.12 13.44
CA LYS A 122 -7.29 9.03 13.93
C LYS A 122 -6.13 8.24 14.53
N SER A 123 -5.03 8.92 14.83
CA SER A 123 -3.83 8.28 15.37
C SER A 123 -4.08 7.47 16.65
N LYS A 124 -4.95 7.95 17.54
CA LYS A 124 -5.36 7.25 18.78
C LYS A 124 -6.07 5.91 18.55
N ASP A 125 -6.63 5.69 17.36
CA ASP A 125 -7.42 4.50 17.05
C ASP A 125 -6.54 3.35 16.53
N VAL A 126 -5.31 3.66 16.09
CA VAL A 126 -4.42 2.71 15.41
C VAL A 126 -3.02 2.61 16.04
N LEU A 127 -2.51 3.67 16.65
CA LEU A 127 -1.20 3.65 17.28
C LEU A 127 -1.31 3.00 18.66
N VAL A 128 -0.41 2.05 18.94
CA VAL A 128 -0.42 1.23 20.17
C VAL A 128 0.42 1.89 21.27
N ARG A 129 0.33 3.21 21.46
CA ARG A 129 1.19 3.98 22.39
C ARG A 129 0.42 5.06 23.13
#